data_AF-C2EJZ9-F1
#
_entry.id   AF-C2EJZ9-F1
#
_cell.length_a   1.000
_cell.length_b   1.000
_cell.length_c   1.000
_cell.angle_alpha   90.00
_cell.angle_beta   90.00
_cell.angle_gamma   90.00
#
_symmetry.space_group_name_H-M   'P 1'
#
loop_
_entity.id
_entity.type
_entity.pdbx_description
1 polymer ?
#
loop_
_entity_poly.entity_id
_entity_poly.type
_entity_poly.pdbx_seq_one_letter_code
_entity_poly.pdbx_strand_id
1 'polypeptide(L)'
;GQAIMRKRAKYQKLRATLQAKGTKSAKRRLKKLSGRENRWISDVNHCLSKTLVQKYGANTLFVLENLNGVSFERTDLPKALRNQNKSWAFYQLEQFLTYKAHLHNSEVVEVSAKYTSQR
;
A
#
# COMPACT_ATOMS: atom_id res chain seq x y z
N GLY A 1 -2.59 -2.52 13.09
CA GLY A 1 -2.44 -1.43 12.10
C GLY A 1 -1.67 -0.20 12.58
N GLN A 2 -1.86 0.27 13.81
CA GLN A 2 -1.30 1.55 14.29
C GLN A 2 0.22 1.68 14.15
N ALA A 3 0.99 0.62 14.42
CA ALA A 3 2.44 0.64 14.27
C ALA A 3 2.89 0.92 12.82
N ILE A 4 2.22 0.31 11.84
CA ILE A 4 2.47 0.54 10.40
C ILE A 4 2.15 2.00 10.06
N MET A 5 1.00 2.52 10.51
CA MET A 5 0.61 3.91 10.27
C MET A 5 1.62 4.91 10.88
N ARG A 6 2.07 4.68 12.12
CA ARG A 6 3.11 5.51 12.77
C ARG A 6 4.42 5.51 11.99
N LYS A 7 4.87 4.34 11.52
CA LYS A 7 6.10 4.21 10.73
C LYS A 7 5.98 4.93 9.38
N ARG A 8 4.83 4.84 8.70
CA ARG A 8 4.54 5.62 7.48
C ARG A 8 4.57 7.13 7.72
N ALA A 9 3.92 7.61 8.78
CA ALA A 9 3.95 9.02 9.16
C ALA A 9 5.38 9.52 9.40
N LYS A 10 6.24 8.70 10.02
CA LYS A 10 7.67 9.00 10.21
C LYS A 10 8.42 9.14 8.88
N TYR A 11 8.21 8.23 7.92
CA TYR A 11 8.81 8.32 6.59
C TYR A 11 8.34 9.58 5.85
N GLN A 12 7.04 9.87 5.89
CA GLN A 12 6.46 11.04 5.26
C GLN A 12 7.05 12.34 5.84
N LYS A 13 7.11 12.47 7.17
CA LYS A 13 7.71 13.65 7.84
C LYS A 13 9.16 13.82 7.43
N LEU A 14 9.96 12.74 7.46
CA LEU A 14 11.36 12.80 7.08
C LEU A 14 11.56 13.19 5.61
N ARG A 15 10.72 12.67 4.70
CA ARG A 15 10.74 13.03 3.29
C ARG A 15 10.47 14.52 3.11
N ALA A 16 9.43 15.05 3.76
CA ALA A 16 9.09 16.47 3.71
C ALA A 16 10.24 17.35 4.23
N THR A 17 10.85 17.00 5.37
CA THR A 17 12.01 17.72 5.91
C THR A 17 13.21 17.71 4.96
N LEU A 18 13.51 16.58 4.32
CA LEU A 18 14.63 16.49 3.38
C LEU A 18 14.35 17.22 2.07
N GLN A 19 13.11 17.18 1.58
CA GLN A 19 12.67 17.92 0.40
C GLN A 19 12.79 19.43 0.62
N ALA A 20 12.34 19.93 1.77
CA ALA A 20 12.44 21.34 2.13
C ALA A 20 13.89 21.84 2.20
N LYS A 21 14.85 20.98 2.61
CA LYS A 21 16.28 21.33 2.66
C LYS A 21 16.91 21.51 1.28
N GLY A 22 16.49 20.77 0.26
CA GLY A 22 16.94 20.94 -1.14
C GLY A 22 18.43 20.67 -1.46
N THR A 23 19.31 20.47 -0.47
CA THR A 23 20.76 20.32 -0.67
C THR A 23 21.14 19.01 -1.40
N LYS A 24 22.35 18.96 -1.99
CA LYS A 24 22.89 17.73 -2.63
C LYS A 24 22.90 16.54 -1.66
N SER A 25 23.28 16.76 -0.39
CA SER A 25 23.28 15.72 0.65
C SER A 25 21.86 15.26 1.00
N ALA A 26 20.90 16.18 1.08
CA ALA A 26 19.48 15.86 1.30
C ALA A 26 18.91 15.01 0.16
N LYS A 27 19.21 15.34 -1.11
CA LYS A 27 18.80 14.54 -2.28
C LYS A 27 19.39 13.12 -2.26
N ARG A 28 20.68 12.96 -1.91
CA ARG A 28 21.31 11.63 -1.72
C ARG A 28 20.62 10.82 -0.60
N ARG A 29 20.26 11.49 0.50
CA ARG A 29 19.52 10.87 1.61
C ARG A 29 18.11 10.44 1.18
N LEU A 30 17.40 11.25 0.39
CA LEU A 30 16.08 10.91 -0.17
C LEU A 30 16.13 9.64 -1.02
N LYS A 31 17.14 9.47 -1.88
CA LYS A 31 17.32 8.25 -2.69
C LYS A 31 17.47 7.00 -1.81
N LYS A 32 18.33 7.08 -0.78
CA LYS A 32 18.50 5.98 0.19
C LYS A 32 17.22 5.70 0.99
N LEU A 33 16.49 6.75 1.37
CA LEU A 33 15.26 6.64 2.12
C LEU A 33 14.17 5.94 1.30
N SER A 34 14.00 6.34 0.04
CA SER A 34 13.03 5.74 -0.89
C SER A 34 13.22 4.22 -1.01
N GLY A 35 14.46 3.76 -1.27
CA GLY A 35 14.73 2.32 -1.36
C GLY A 35 14.51 1.55 -0.05
N ARG A 36 14.71 2.19 1.11
CA ARG A 36 14.42 1.57 2.41
C ARG A 36 12.92 1.48 2.67
N GLU A 37 12.17 2.53 2.35
CA GLU A 37 10.73 2.57 2.51
C GLU A 37 10.04 1.56 1.58
N ASN A 38 10.45 1.50 0.31
CA ASN A 38 9.91 0.53 -0.66
C ASN A 38 10.10 -0.91 -0.19
N ARG A 39 11.31 -1.28 0.27
CA ARG A 39 11.56 -2.62 0.81
C ARG A 39 10.69 -2.92 2.02
N TRP A 40 10.50 -1.95 2.91
CA TRP A 40 9.67 -2.15 4.08
C TRP A 40 8.18 -2.32 3.74
N ILE A 41 7.64 -1.53 2.81
CA ILE A 41 6.24 -1.70 2.36
C ILE A 41 6.06 -3.04 1.63
N SER A 42 7.03 -3.43 0.79
CA SER A 42 7.04 -4.73 0.11
C SER A 42 7.01 -5.89 1.11
N ASP A 43 7.82 -5.83 2.17
CA ASP A 43 7.83 -6.82 3.25
C ASP A 43 6.48 -6.89 3.97
N VAL A 44 5.90 -5.74 4.34
CA VAL A 44 4.55 -5.68 4.94
C VAL A 44 3.50 -6.31 4.03
N ASN A 45 3.52 -6.02 2.73
CA ASN A 45 2.59 -6.60 1.76
C ASN A 45 2.78 -8.12 1.62
N HIS A 46 4.04 -8.61 1.61
CA HIS A 46 4.31 -10.05 1.60
C HIS A 46 3.78 -10.74 2.87
N CYS A 47 4.03 -10.17 4.05
CA CYS A 47 3.51 -10.72 5.29
C CYS A 47 1.98 -10.76 5.27
N LEU A 48 1.35 -9.65 4.88
CA LEU A 48 -0.11 -9.55 4.82
C LEU A 48 -0.72 -10.58 3.87
N SER A 49 -0.23 -10.67 2.63
CA SER A 49 -0.78 -11.61 1.66
C SER A 49 -0.55 -13.07 2.06
N LYS A 50 0.61 -13.38 2.68
CA LYS A 50 0.86 -14.72 3.25
C LYS A 50 -0.12 -15.03 4.37
N THR A 51 -0.32 -14.10 5.30
CA THR A 51 -1.25 -14.29 6.43
C THR A 51 -2.69 -14.47 5.95
N LEU A 52 -3.15 -13.72 4.94
CA LEU A 52 -4.50 -13.86 4.40
C LEU A 52 -4.73 -15.26 3.83
N VAL A 53 -3.85 -15.70 2.93
CA VAL A 53 -3.97 -17.01 2.28
C VAL A 53 -3.87 -18.16 3.29
N GLN A 54 -2.96 -18.06 4.27
CA GLN A 54 -2.84 -19.06 5.32
C GLN A 54 -4.06 -19.11 6.26
N LYS A 55 -4.66 -17.95 6.55
CA LYS A 55 -5.79 -17.85 7.48
C LYS A 55 -7.07 -18.43 6.88
N TYR A 56 -7.34 -18.16 5.61
CA TYR A 56 -8.58 -18.60 4.96
C TYR A 56 -8.43 -19.95 4.24
N GLY A 57 -7.22 -20.31 3.81
CA GLY A 57 -6.94 -21.64 3.26
C GLY A 57 -7.49 -21.85 1.85
N ALA A 58 -7.45 -23.11 1.40
CA ALA A 58 -7.86 -23.50 0.06
C ALA A 58 -9.35 -23.25 -0.22
N ASN A 59 -9.70 -23.13 -1.51
CA ASN A 59 -11.05 -22.85 -2.00
C ASN A 59 -11.61 -21.51 -1.51
N THR A 60 -10.74 -20.55 -1.18
CA THR A 60 -11.14 -19.18 -0.84
C THR A 60 -11.18 -18.32 -2.11
N LEU A 61 -12.23 -17.51 -2.24
CA LEU A 61 -12.30 -16.45 -3.24
C LEU A 61 -12.02 -15.10 -2.57
N PHE A 62 -10.90 -14.48 -2.92
CA PHE A 62 -10.58 -13.12 -2.50
C PHE A 62 -11.13 -12.13 -3.51
N VAL A 63 -11.99 -11.21 -3.07
CA VAL A 63 -12.55 -10.16 -3.92
C VAL A 63 -11.85 -8.84 -3.61
N LEU A 64 -11.20 -8.25 -4.60
CA LEU A 64 -10.50 -6.96 -4.47
C LEU A 64 -11.20 -5.89 -5.30
N GLU A 65 -11.23 -4.67 -4.78
CA GLU A 65 -11.69 -3.52 -5.55
C GLU A 65 -10.64 -3.12 -6.59
N ASN A 66 -11.04 -2.99 -7.85
CA ASN A 66 -10.23 -2.41 -8.90
C ASN A 66 -10.16 -0.89 -8.68
N LEU A 67 -9.02 -0.43 -8.18
CA LEU A 67 -8.74 0.97 -7.92
C LEU A 67 -8.04 1.66 -9.10
N ASN A 68 -7.93 1.01 -10.27
CA ASN A 68 -7.37 1.64 -11.46
C ASN A 68 -8.25 2.82 -11.90
N GLY A 69 -7.62 3.96 -12.19
CA GLY A 69 -8.34 5.20 -12.52
C GLY A 69 -9.02 5.89 -11.34
N VAL A 70 -8.98 5.32 -10.12
CA VAL A 70 -9.43 6.03 -8.92
C VAL A 70 -8.40 7.08 -8.55
N SER A 71 -8.72 8.34 -8.84
CA SER A 71 -7.89 9.47 -8.42
C SER A 71 -7.98 9.65 -6.91
N PHE A 72 -6.87 9.40 -6.21
CA PHE A 72 -6.70 9.79 -4.79
C PHE A 72 -6.50 11.31 -4.62
N GLU A 73 -6.77 12.10 -5.66
CA GLU A 73 -6.81 13.58 -5.64
C GLU A 73 -8.18 14.13 -5.26
N ARG A 74 -9.03 13.29 -4.72
CA ARG A 74 -10.26 13.64 -4.02
C ARG A 74 -10.04 14.78 -3.02
N THR A 75 -10.52 15.99 -3.34
CA THR A 75 -10.42 17.20 -2.51
C THR A 75 -11.30 17.12 -1.26
N ASP A 76 -12.30 16.26 -1.27
CA ASP A 76 -13.23 15.91 -0.18
C ASP A 76 -12.55 15.18 1.00
N LEU A 77 -11.39 14.56 0.79
CA LEU A 77 -10.66 13.89 1.87
C LEU A 77 -9.67 14.84 2.57
N PRO A 78 -9.51 14.78 3.90
CA PRO A 78 -8.47 15.53 4.62
C PRO A 78 -7.06 15.23 4.08
N LYS A 79 -6.17 16.25 4.05
CA LYS A 79 -4.80 16.13 3.52
C LYS A 79 -4.00 14.95 4.09
N ALA A 80 -4.21 14.62 5.36
CA ALA A 80 -3.58 13.47 6.01
C ALA A 80 -4.00 12.15 5.36
N LEU A 81 -5.31 11.95 5.15
CA LEU A 81 -5.87 10.75 4.54
C LEU A 81 -5.44 10.61 3.07
N ARG A 82 -5.45 11.71 2.31
CA ARG A 82 -4.99 11.70 0.90
C ARG A 82 -3.54 11.21 0.77
N ASN A 83 -2.66 11.69 1.64
CA ASN A 83 -1.26 11.29 1.62
C ASN A 83 -1.06 9.83 2.05
N GLN A 84 -1.89 9.32 2.96
CA GLN A 84 -1.89 7.90 3.32
C GLN A 84 -2.35 7.04 2.15
N ASN A 85 -3.40 7.43 1.44
CA ASN A 85 -3.87 6.64 0.29
C ASN A 85 -2.85 6.64 -0.85
N LYS A 86 -2.24 7.79 -1.19
CA LYS A 86 -1.21 7.92 -2.23
C LYS A 86 0.07 7.11 -1.97
N SER A 87 0.34 6.73 -0.72
CA SER A 87 1.61 6.08 -0.36
C SER A 87 1.50 4.56 -0.17
N TRP A 88 0.35 3.95 -0.47
CA TRP A 88 0.19 2.50 -0.44
C TRP A 88 0.26 1.92 -1.84
N ALA A 89 1.13 0.92 -2.05
CA ALA A 89 1.18 0.13 -3.27
C ALA A 89 0.08 -0.95 -3.28
N PHE A 90 -1.17 -0.56 -3.55
CA PHE A 90 -2.31 -1.50 -3.64
C PHE A 90 -2.09 -2.58 -4.70
N TYR A 91 -1.65 -2.17 -5.89
CA TYR A 91 -1.31 -3.09 -6.97
C TYR A 91 -0.28 -4.15 -6.55
N GLN A 92 0.77 -3.76 -5.81
CA GLN A 92 1.76 -4.74 -5.33
C GLN A 92 1.14 -5.76 -4.37
N LEU A 93 0.23 -5.33 -3.48
CA LEU A 93 -0.45 -6.22 -2.56
C LEU A 93 -1.35 -7.21 -3.31
N GLU A 94 -2.12 -6.72 -4.29
CA GLU A 94 -2.94 -7.53 -5.19
C GLU A 94 -2.08 -8.59 -5.88
N GLN A 95 -1.00 -8.20 -6.57
CA GLN A 95 -0.07 -9.14 -7.22
C GLN A 95 0.47 -10.19 -6.23
N PHE A 96 0.85 -9.77 -5.02
CA PHE A 96 1.32 -10.69 -3.99
C PHE A 96 0.26 -11.60 -3.40
N LEU A 97 -1.01 -11.18 -3.42
CA LEU A 97 -2.13 -11.99 -2.99
C LEU A 97 -2.49 -12.99 -4.08
N THR A 98 -2.58 -12.56 -5.33
CA THR A 98 -2.92 -13.38 -6.50
C THR A 98 -1.99 -14.58 -6.62
N TYR A 99 -0.67 -14.39 -6.71
CA TYR A 99 0.23 -15.53 -6.89
C TYR A 99 0.19 -16.49 -5.69
N LYS A 100 0.03 -15.98 -4.46
CA LYS A 100 -0.04 -16.84 -3.26
C LYS A 100 -1.37 -17.56 -3.15
N ALA A 101 -2.47 -16.93 -3.54
CA ALA A 101 -3.77 -17.55 -3.57
C ALA A 101 -3.74 -18.77 -4.51
N HIS A 102 -3.21 -18.61 -5.72
CA HIS A 102 -3.09 -19.73 -6.67
C HIS A 102 -2.21 -20.86 -6.11
N LEU A 103 -1.09 -20.55 -5.46
CA LEU A 103 -0.24 -21.57 -4.80
C LEU A 103 -0.97 -22.34 -3.68
N HIS A 104 -2.06 -21.80 -3.16
CA HIS A 104 -2.88 -22.38 -2.10
C HIS A 104 -4.28 -22.81 -2.59
N ASN A 105 -4.45 -23.06 -3.89
CA ASN A 105 -5.75 -23.45 -4.49
C ASN A 105 -6.88 -22.47 -4.16
N SER A 106 -6.58 -21.18 -4.22
CA SER A 106 -7.51 -20.07 -4.01
C SER A 106 -7.40 -19.08 -5.17
N GLU A 107 -8.40 -18.20 -5.30
CA GLU A 107 -8.51 -17.29 -6.44
C GLU A 107 -8.67 -15.83 -5.98
N VAL A 108 -8.22 -14.90 -6.81
CA VAL A 108 -8.42 -13.45 -6.61
C VAL A 108 -9.22 -12.90 -7.79
N VAL A 109 -10.32 -12.20 -7.52
CA VAL A 109 -11.14 -11.53 -8.54
C VAL A 109 -11.25 -10.06 -8.25
N GLU A 110 -11.14 -9.24 -9.29
CA GLU A 110 -11.34 -7.80 -9.21
C GLU A 110 -12.80 -7.40 -9.47
N VAL A 111 -13.31 -6.44 -8.71
CA VAL A 111 -14.65 -5.85 -8.90
C VAL A 111 -14.57 -4.33 -8.99
N SER A 112 -15.54 -3.70 -9.67
CA SER A 112 -15.61 -2.24 -9.75
C SER A 112 -15.74 -1.62 -8.35
N ALA A 113 -14.89 -0.64 -8.04
CA ALA A 113 -14.94 0.12 -6.77
C ALA A 113 -16.13 1.10 -6.66
N LYS A 114 -17.06 1.09 -7.63
CA LYS A 114 -18.16 2.06 -7.68
C LYS A 114 -19.17 1.77 -6.56
N TYR A 115 -19.33 2.72 -5.64
CA TYR A 115 -20.28 2.69 -4.51
C TYR A 115 -20.09 1.58 -3.46
N THR A 116 -19.01 0.81 -3.52
CA THR A 116 -18.73 -0.27 -2.56
C THR A 116 -18.42 0.25 -1.14
N SER A 117 -17.98 1.50 -1.03
CA SER A 117 -17.57 2.16 0.22
C SER A 117 -18.61 3.12 0.82
N GLN A 118 -19.83 3.20 0.27
CA GLN A 118 -20.86 4.19 0.67
C GLN A 118 -22.00 3.62 1.53
N ARG A 119 -21.80 2.45 2.13
CA ARG A 119 -22.76 1.84 3.06
C ARG A 119 -22.38 2.08 4.51
#